data_AF-A0A6G9YZJ8-F1
#
_entry.id   AF-A0A6G9YZJ8-F1
#
_cell.length_a   1.000
_cell.length_b   1.000
_cell.length_c   1.000
_cell.angle_alpha   90.00
_cell.angle_beta   90.00
_cell.angle_gamma   90.00
#
_symmetry.space_group_name_H-M   'P 1'
#
loop_
_entity.id
_entity.type
_entity.pdbx_description
1 polymer ?
#
loop_
_entity_poly.entity_id
_entity_poly.type
_entity_poly.pdbx_seq_one_letter_code
_entity_poly.pdbx_strand_id
1 'polypeptide(L)'
;MESIERRKKMAKALALREVGASYRQIAAALEVAPATAYGYVADALTELTREPAESVLQLELSRLDTMMHGVWLAAAKGEFQAIDRVLKIMERRAKLTGVDQLAAQKVAQDGRSLPAVDAWLEAILTGGPHGSDPSTETAE
;
A
#
# COMPACT_ATOMS: atom_id res chain seq x y z
N MET A 1 9.91 -8.22 25.53
CA MET A 1 10.35 -7.19 26.49
C MET A 1 11.62 -6.47 26.03
N GLU A 2 12.63 -7.19 25.53
CA GLU A 2 13.95 -6.65 25.16
C GLU A 2 13.95 -5.52 24.10
N SER A 3 13.02 -5.55 23.13
CA SER A 3 12.88 -4.51 22.09
C SER A 3 12.35 -3.16 22.64
N ILE A 4 11.46 -3.18 23.63
CA ILE A 4 10.88 -1.94 24.21
C ILE A 4 11.94 -1.20 25.04
N GLU A 5 12.73 -1.95 25.82
CA GLU A 5 13.78 -1.38 26.66
C GLU A 5 14.89 -0.73 25.80
N ARG A 6 15.26 -1.36 24.69
CA ARG A 6 16.20 -0.79 23.72
C ARG A 6 15.69 0.54 23.17
N ARG A 7 14.43 0.62 22.75
CA ARG A 7 13.81 1.86 22.25
C ARG A 7 13.79 2.97 23.30
N LYS A 8 13.52 2.64 24.57
CA LYS A 8 13.61 3.62 25.68
C LYS A 8 15.03 4.16 25.84
N LYS A 9 16.05 3.28 25.75
CA LYS A 9 17.46 3.69 25.80
C LYS A 9 17.85 4.56 24.60
N MET A 10 17.36 4.25 23.40
CA MET A 10 17.53 5.06 22.19
C MET A 10 16.93 6.46 22.34
N ALA A 11 15.67 6.56 22.79
CA ALA A 11 15.01 7.85 23.01
C ALA A 11 15.76 8.69 24.07
N LYS A 12 16.20 8.06 25.17
CA LYS A 12 16.98 8.74 26.22
C LYS A 12 18.36 9.18 25.74
N ALA A 13 19.03 8.37 24.92
CA ALA A 13 20.31 8.73 24.30
C ALA A 13 20.16 9.93 23.36
N LEU A 14 19.10 9.96 22.55
CA LEU A 14 18.80 11.06 21.64
C LEU A 14 18.49 12.36 22.39
N ALA A 15 17.64 12.32 23.42
CA ALA A 15 17.33 13.49 24.25
C ALA A 15 18.58 14.07 24.94
N LEU A 16 19.49 13.21 25.44
CA LEU A 16 20.76 13.67 25.99
C LEU A 16 21.67 14.28 24.92
N ARG A 17 21.64 13.75 23.69
CA ARG A 17 22.40 14.31 22.58
C ARG A 17 21.87 15.68 22.15
N GLU A 18 20.55 15.88 22.15
CA GLU A 18 19.89 17.16 21.84
C GLU A 18 20.33 18.27 22.78
N VAL A 19 20.51 17.99 24.07
CA VAL A 19 21.00 18.97 25.06
C VAL A 19 22.53 19.13 25.08
N GLY A 20 23.24 18.53 24.11
CA GLY A 20 24.67 18.73 23.90
C GLY A 20 25.60 17.74 24.60
N ALA A 21 25.08 16.67 25.22
CA ALA A 21 25.93 15.66 25.85
C ALA A 21 26.82 14.94 24.82
N SER A 22 28.06 14.65 25.21
CA SER A 22 28.98 13.80 24.44
C SER A 22 28.62 12.31 24.55
N TYR A 23 29.01 11.50 23.57
CA TYR A 23 28.73 10.04 23.60
C TYR A 23 29.28 9.34 24.84
N ARG A 24 30.39 9.82 25.43
CA ARG A 24 30.93 9.28 26.68
C ARG A 24 30.04 9.60 27.88
N GLN A 25 29.49 10.82 27.94
CA GLN A 25 28.55 11.22 28.99
C GLN A 25 27.22 10.46 28.87
N ILE A 26 26.75 10.24 27.64
CA ILE A 26 25.56 9.42 27.36
C ILE A 26 25.79 7.97 27.78
N ALA A 27 26.95 7.40 27.45
CA ALA A 27 27.33 6.05 27.83
C ALA A 27 27.37 5.85 29.34
N ALA A 28 27.94 6.81 30.08
CA ALA A 28 27.94 6.81 31.54
C ALA A 28 26.52 6.92 32.11
N ALA A 29 25.67 7.79 31.57
CA ALA A 29 24.29 7.99 32.03
C ALA A 29 23.35 6.79 31.75
N LEU A 30 23.71 5.95 30.79
CA LEU A 30 22.94 4.76 30.39
C LEU A 30 23.58 3.44 30.83
N GLU A 31 24.74 3.51 31.49
CA GLU A 31 25.54 2.35 31.93
C GLU A 31 25.86 1.38 30.78
N VAL A 32 26.30 1.94 29.64
CA VAL A 32 26.68 1.16 28.44
C VAL A 32 28.06 1.55 27.93
N ALA A 33 28.59 0.76 26.99
CA ALA A 33 29.83 1.13 26.31
C ALA A 33 29.63 2.36 25.40
N PRO A 34 30.66 3.20 25.19
CA PRO A 34 30.58 4.37 24.29
C PRO A 34 30.12 4.05 22.87
N ALA A 35 30.52 2.89 22.33
CA ALA A 35 30.08 2.43 21.03
C ALA A 35 28.57 2.13 20.99
N THR A 36 28.01 1.57 22.07
CA THR A 36 26.58 1.29 22.21
C THR A 36 25.77 2.58 22.31
N ALA A 37 26.26 3.57 23.05
CA ALA A 37 25.62 4.89 23.13
C ALA A 37 25.59 5.59 21.76
N TYR A 38 26.67 5.51 20.99
CA TYR A 38 26.70 5.98 19.59
C TYR A 38 25.65 5.25 18.74
N GLY A 39 25.60 3.93 18.81
CA GLY A 39 24.62 3.11 18.07
C GLY A 39 23.18 3.48 18.42
N TYR A 40 22.87 3.72 19.70
CA TYR A 40 21.54 4.15 20.13
C TYR A 40 21.13 5.50 19.56
N VAL A 41 22.04 6.48 19.53
CA VAL A 41 21.76 7.80 18.92
C VAL A 41 21.59 7.67 17.41
N ALA A 42 22.47 6.93 16.73
CA ALA A 42 22.40 6.72 15.28
C ALA A 42 21.10 6.00 14.86
N ASP A 43 20.73 4.95 15.59
CA ASP A 43 19.49 4.22 15.36
C ASP A 43 18.26 5.09 15.65
N ALA A 44 18.28 5.90 16.72
CA ALA A 44 17.18 6.80 17.06
C ALA A 44 16.98 7.87 15.98
N LEU A 45 18.07 8.46 15.46
CA LEU A 45 18.02 9.40 14.34
C LEU A 45 17.52 8.74 13.05
N THR A 46 17.90 7.48 12.81
CA THR A 46 17.42 6.70 11.67
C THR A 46 15.93 6.36 11.80
N GLU A 47 15.47 6.05 13.01
CA GLU A 47 14.04 5.79 13.29
C GLU A 47 13.21 7.07 13.15
N LEU A 48 13.75 8.23 13.57
CA LEU A 48 13.10 9.53 13.39
C LEU A 48 13.05 9.99 11.93
N THR A 49 14.05 9.65 11.12
CA THR A 49 14.11 10.01 9.69
C THR A 49 13.36 9.03 8.77
N ARG A 50 12.88 7.90 9.30
CA ARG A 50 12.00 6.98 8.56
C ARG A 50 10.54 7.41 8.70
N GLU A 51 10.04 8.15 7.71
CA GLU A 51 8.58 8.26 7.53
C GLU A 51 7.99 6.83 7.41
N PRO A 52 6.95 6.48 8.19
CA PRO A 52 6.28 5.19 8.05
C PRO A 52 5.90 4.96 6.59
N ALA A 53 6.15 3.76 6.06
CA ALA A 53 5.79 3.42 4.68
C ALA A 53 4.30 3.68 4.40
N GLU A 54 3.45 3.52 5.41
CA GLU A 54 2.02 3.86 5.36
C GLU A 54 1.78 5.37 5.21
N SER A 55 2.52 6.23 5.92
CA SER A 55 2.39 7.69 5.79
C SER A 55 2.81 8.19 4.40
N VAL A 56 3.87 7.63 3.83
CA VAL A 56 4.31 7.90 2.46
C VAL A 56 3.27 7.40 1.45
N LEU A 57 2.73 6.20 1.66
CA LEU A 57 1.65 5.66 0.84
C LEU A 57 0.41 6.57 0.86
N GLN A 58 -0.03 7.03 2.04
CA GLN A 58 -1.18 7.93 2.16
C GLN A 58 -0.94 9.28 1.47
N LEU A 59 0.26 9.84 1.61
CA LEU A 59 0.63 11.08 0.91
C LEU A 59 0.55 10.92 -0.62
N GLU A 60 1.07 9.81 -1.16
CA GLU A 60 1.00 9.56 -2.59
C GLU A 60 -0.40 9.27 -3.10
N LEU A 61 -1.24 8.59 -2.31
CA LEU A 61 -2.66 8.42 -2.64
C LEU A 61 -3.38 9.77 -2.70
N SER A 62 -3.12 10.66 -1.74
CA SER A 62 -3.71 12.02 -1.71
C SER A 62 -3.31 12.87 -2.92
N ARG A 63 -2.04 12.79 -3.35
CA ARG A 63 -1.57 13.46 -4.58
C ARG A 63 -2.26 12.90 -5.83
N LEU A 64 -2.43 11.58 -5.90
CA LEU A 64 -3.16 10.94 -7.00
C LEU A 64 -4.64 11.34 -7.03
N ASP A 65 -5.31 11.46 -5.89
CA ASP A 65 -6.69 11.95 -5.80
C ASP A 65 -6.81 13.41 -6.25
N THR A 66 -5.85 14.25 -5.87
CA THR A 66 -5.81 15.66 -6.29
C THR A 66 -5.69 15.78 -7.81
N MET A 67 -4.76 15.02 -8.43
CA MET A 67 -4.61 15.00 -9.88
C MET A 67 -5.86 14.45 -10.58
N MET A 68 -6.46 13.38 -10.03
CA MET A 68 -7.68 12.78 -10.59
C MET A 68 -8.82 13.78 -10.60
N HIS A 69 -9.04 14.51 -9.50
CA HIS A 69 -10.06 15.54 -9.40
C HIS A 69 -9.90 16.62 -10.49
N GLY A 70 -8.66 17.06 -10.74
CA GLY A 70 -8.36 18.06 -11.76
C GLY A 70 -8.68 17.64 -13.20
N VAL A 71 -8.54 16.34 -13.51
CA VAL A 71 -8.78 15.83 -14.89
C VAL A 71 -10.17 15.20 -15.07
N TRP A 72 -10.88 14.90 -13.98
CA TRP A 72 -12.12 14.12 -14.00
C TRP A 72 -13.20 14.72 -14.89
N LEU A 73 -13.44 16.04 -14.78
CA LEU A 73 -14.50 16.69 -15.55
C LEU A 73 -14.28 16.60 -17.07
N ALA A 74 -13.03 16.71 -17.53
CA ALA A 74 -12.70 16.57 -18.93
C ALA A 74 -12.86 15.12 -19.41
N ALA A 75 -12.38 14.16 -18.61
CA ALA A 75 -12.53 12.74 -18.92
C ALA A 75 -14.01 12.33 -19.00
N ALA A 76 -14.83 12.78 -18.05
CA ALA A 76 -16.27 12.52 -18.01
C ALA A 76 -17.03 13.11 -19.21
N LYS A 77 -16.47 14.14 -19.86
CA LYS A 77 -17.01 14.73 -21.10
C LYS A 77 -16.56 14.01 -22.37
N GLY A 78 -15.74 12.97 -22.26
CA GLY A 78 -15.27 12.20 -23.40
C GLY A 78 -13.94 12.66 -24.00
N GLU A 79 -13.22 13.59 -23.36
CA GLU A 79 -11.91 14.03 -23.84
C GLU A 79 -10.90 12.89 -23.75
N PHE A 80 -10.52 12.31 -24.89
CA PHE A 80 -9.69 11.09 -24.94
C PHE A 80 -8.37 11.22 -24.17
N GLN A 81 -7.69 12.37 -24.30
CA GLN A 81 -6.44 12.60 -23.56
C GLN A 81 -6.66 12.61 -22.04
N ALA A 82 -7.79 13.15 -21.56
CA ALA A 82 -8.12 13.17 -20.14
C ALA A 82 -8.49 11.77 -19.64
N ILE A 83 -9.23 10.98 -20.44
CA ILE A 83 -9.51 9.57 -20.17
C ILE A 83 -8.20 8.79 -20.00
N ASP A 84 -7.25 8.96 -20.91
CA ASP A 84 -5.94 8.30 -20.82
C ASP A 84 -5.18 8.68 -19.54
N ARG A 85 -5.26 9.96 -19.11
CA ARG A 85 -4.64 10.41 -17.84
C ARG A 85 -5.33 9.79 -16.62
N VAL A 86 -6.66 9.73 -16.62
CA VAL A 86 -7.44 9.08 -15.54
C VAL A 86 -7.04 7.60 -15.42
N LEU A 87 -6.99 6.87 -16.53
CA LEU A 87 -6.60 5.46 -16.54
C LEU A 87 -5.17 5.26 -16.00
N LYS A 88 -4.23 6.15 -16.34
CA LYS A 88 -2.85 6.11 -15.80
C LYS A 88 -2.78 6.38 -14.30
N ILE A 89 -3.61 7.30 -13.79
CA ILE A 89 -3.69 7.58 -12.35
C ILE A 89 -4.28 6.36 -11.62
N MET A 90 -5.34 5.76 -12.15
CA MET A 90 -5.94 4.54 -11.60
C MET A 90 -4.94 3.37 -11.57
N GLU A 91 -4.19 3.16 -12.66
CA GLU A 91 -3.11 2.16 -12.74
C GLU A 91 -2.06 2.37 -11.64
N ARG A 92 -1.65 3.62 -11.39
CA ARG A 92 -0.68 3.92 -10.32
C ARG A 92 -1.25 3.67 -8.93
N ARG A 93 -2.53 4.02 -8.69
CA ARG A 93 -3.22 3.73 -7.41
C ARG A 93 -3.28 2.24 -7.15
N ALA A 94 -3.69 1.44 -8.13
CA ALA A 94 -3.81 0.00 -7.99
C ALA A 94 -2.46 -0.68 -7.70
N LYS A 95 -1.37 -0.18 -8.30
CA LYS A 95 0.00 -0.64 -7.98
C LYS A 95 0.45 -0.31 -6.56
N LEU A 96 0.02 0.83 -6.02
CA LEU A 96 0.36 1.24 -4.65
C LEU A 96 -0.48 0.51 -3.59
N THR A 97 -1.73 0.16 -3.90
CA THR A 97 -2.64 -0.52 -2.97
C THR A 97 -2.65 -2.04 -3.11
N GLY A 98 -2.09 -2.58 -4.20
CA GLY A 98 -2.07 -4.02 -4.47
C GLY A 98 -3.41 -4.62 -4.89
N VAL A 99 -4.44 -3.80 -5.14
CA VAL A 99 -5.80 -4.27 -5.48
C VAL A 99 -5.81 -5.15 -6.73
N ASP A 100 -5.04 -4.80 -7.76
CA ASP A 100 -4.95 -5.61 -8.99
C ASP A 100 -4.28 -6.98 -8.74
N GLN A 101 -3.30 -7.03 -7.85
CA GLN A 101 -2.62 -8.28 -7.47
C GLN A 101 -3.54 -9.19 -6.65
N LEU A 102 -4.32 -8.60 -5.74
CA LEU A 102 -5.34 -9.33 -4.98
C LEU A 102 -6.46 -9.87 -5.89
N ALA A 103 -6.93 -9.06 -6.85
CA ALA A 103 -7.92 -9.49 -7.83
C ALA A 103 -7.37 -10.63 -8.72
N ALA A 104 -6.14 -10.52 -9.21
CA ALA A 104 -5.50 -11.55 -10.02
C ALA A 104 -5.26 -12.86 -9.24
N GLN A 105 -4.85 -12.77 -7.97
CA GLN A 105 -4.70 -13.94 -7.10
C GLN A 105 -6.04 -14.62 -6.84
N LYS A 106 -7.10 -13.85 -6.59
CA LYS A 106 -8.46 -14.37 -6.44
C LYS A 106 -8.94 -15.09 -7.70
N VAL A 107 -8.76 -14.50 -8.88
CA VAL A 107 -9.10 -15.15 -10.17
C VAL A 107 -8.29 -16.43 -10.40
N ALA A 108 -7.02 -16.45 -10.00
CA ALA A 108 -6.18 -17.64 -10.11
C ALA A 108 -6.59 -18.75 -9.12
N GLN A 109 -7.06 -18.39 -7.92
CA GLN A 109 -7.57 -19.32 -6.91
C GLN A 109 -8.97 -19.85 -7.27
N ASP A 110 -9.85 -18.98 -7.79
CA ASP A 110 -11.19 -19.33 -8.27
C ASP A 110 -11.15 -20.05 -9.64
N GLY A 111 -9.96 -20.10 -10.26
CA GLY A 111 -9.52 -21.10 -11.24
C GLY A 111 -10.56 -21.60 -12.23
N ARG A 112 -10.83 -20.86 -13.31
CA ARG A 112 -11.34 -21.35 -14.62
C ARG A 112 -12.40 -22.47 -14.59
N SER A 113 -13.29 -22.46 -13.62
CA SER A 113 -14.48 -23.30 -13.67
C SER A 113 -15.65 -22.43 -13.25
N LEU A 114 -16.12 -21.65 -14.20
CA LEU A 114 -17.51 -21.23 -14.22
C LEU A 114 -18.22 -22.28 -15.09
N PRO A 115 -18.62 -23.44 -14.56
CA PRO A 115 -19.28 -24.49 -15.35
C PRO A 115 -20.53 -23.97 -16.08
N ALA A 116 -21.13 -22.89 -15.58
CA ALA A 116 -22.21 -22.15 -16.25
C ALA A 116 -21.76 -21.46 -17.56
N VAL A 117 -20.54 -20.92 -17.62
CA VAL A 117 -19.99 -20.28 -18.83
C VAL A 117 -19.59 -21.33 -19.86
N ASP A 118 -18.98 -22.44 -19.41
CA ASP A 118 -18.61 -23.56 -20.31
C ASP A 118 -19.84 -24.22 -20.92
N ALA A 119 -20.89 -24.47 -20.12
CA ALA A 119 -22.16 -25.01 -20.59
C ALA A 119 -22.88 -24.07 -21.57
N TRP A 120 -22.80 -22.76 -21.33
CA TRP A 120 -23.37 -21.74 -22.21
C TRP A 120 -22.61 -21.61 -23.54
N LEU A 121 -21.27 -21.66 -23.50
CA LEU A 121 -20.41 -21.69 -24.70
C LEU A 121 -20.67 -22.93 -25.56
N GLU A 122 -20.76 -24.11 -24.94
CA GLU A 122 -21.09 -25.36 -25.63
C GLU A 122 -22.48 -25.30 -26.27
N ALA A 123 -23.49 -24.76 -25.58
CA ALA A 123 -24.82 -24.59 -26.14
C ALA A 123 -24.85 -23.66 -27.37
N ILE A 124 -24.03 -22.60 -27.38
CA ILE A 124 -23.89 -21.69 -28.52
C ILE A 124 -23.17 -22.35 -29.69
N LEU A 125 -22.08 -23.07 -29.43
CA LEU A 125 -21.27 -23.72 -30.46
C LEU A 125 -22.00 -24.93 -31.10
N THR A 126 -22.86 -25.60 -30.35
CA THR A 126 -23.64 -26.77 -30.80
C THR A 126 -25.05 -26.43 -31.30
N GLY A 127 -25.46 -25.16 -31.25
CA GLY A 127 -26.74 -24.69 -31.79
C GLY A 127 -27.97 -25.02 -30.93
N GLY A 128 -27.81 -25.17 -29.61
CA GLY A 128 -28.90 -25.40 -28.66
C GLY A 128 -29.80 -24.17 -28.43
N PRO A 129 -31.01 -24.34 -27.89
CA PRO A 129 -32.03 -23.28 -27.87
C PRO A 129 -31.58 -22.10 -26.99
N HIS A 130 -31.67 -20.89 -27.54
CA HIS A 130 -31.43 -19.65 -26.80
C HIS A 130 -32.45 -19.47 -25.68
N GLY A 131 -32.01 -19.57 -24.42
CA GLY A 131 -32.87 -19.35 -23.25
C GLY A 131 -32.10 -18.93 -22.00
N SER A 132 -32.32 -17.67 -21.61
CA SER A 132 -32.01 -16.96 -20.35
C SER A 132 -30.54 -16.80 -19.89
N ASP A 133 -30.20 -15.55 -19.63
CA ASP A 133 -28.96 -15.06 -18.99
C ASP A 133 -28.85 -15.62 -17.56
N PRO A 134 -27.76 -16.32 -17.19
CA PRO A 134 -27.58 -16.88 -15.85
C PRO A 134 -27.42 -15.82 -14.75
N SER A 135 -27.32 -14.53 -15.12
CA SER A 135 -27.12 -13.42 -14.18
C SER A 135 -28.38 -13.02 -13.39
N THR A 136 -29.56 -13.57 -13.69
CA THR A 136 -30.83 -13.13 -13.08
C THR A 136 -31.32 -13.93 -11.87
N GLU A 137 -30.64 -14.99 -11.42
CA GLU A 137 -31.17 -15.90 -10.38
C GLU A 137 -30.27 -16.06 -9.14
N THR A 138 -29.71 -14.96 -8.63
CA THR A 138 -29.14 -14.93 -7.25
C THR A 138 -29.55 -13.65 -6.53
N ALA A 139 -30.83 -13.54 -6.22
CA ALA A 139 -31.35 -12.55 -5.27
C ALA A 139 -32.56 -13.14 -4.51
N GLU A 140 -32.29 -14.13 -3.65
CA GLU A 140 -33.07 -14.41 -2.44
C GLU A 140 -32.13 -14.83 -1.31
#